data_AF-A0A1L8D2K2-F1
#
_entry.id   AF-A0A1L8D2K2-F1
#
_cell.length_a   1.000
_cell.length_b   1.000
_cell.length_c   1.000
_cell.angle_alpha   90.00
_cell.angle_beta   90.00
_cell.angle_gamma   90.00
#
_symmetry.space_group_name_H-M   'P 1'
#
loop_
_entity.id
_entity.type
_entity.pdbx_description
1 polymer ?
#
loop_
_entity_poly.entity_id
_entity_poly.type
_entity_poly.pdbx_seq_one_letter_code
_entity_poly.pdbx_strand_id
1 'polypeptide(L)' 'MMFFIFLFGAVIVYFIYKNYKNLTGNDILSKVVSGKTHEEILKERYARGEISKETYEEMLNDLCK' A
#
# COMPACT_ATOMS: atom_id res chain seq x y z
N MET A 1 -34.54 -23.51 -12.00
CA MET A 1 -34.02 -22.21 -12.53
C MET A 1 -33.83 -21.15 -11.46
N MET A 2 -34.75 -20.99 -10.50
CA MET A 2 -34.66 -19.92 -9.48
C MET A 2 -33.54 -20.13 -8.43
N PHE A 3 -33.18 -21.38 -8.13
CA PHE A 3 -32.14 -21.73 -7.15
C PHE A 3 -30.72 -21.29 -7.56
N PHE A 4 -30.40 -21.33 -8.86
CA PHE A 4 -29.08 -20.92 -9.36
C PHE A 4 -28.83 -19.42 -9.16
N ILE A 5 -29.88 -18.58 -9.25
CA ILE A 5 -29.78 -17.14 -9.06
C ILE A 5 -29.33 -16.81 -7.62
N PHE A 6 -29.86 -17.52 -6.63
CA PHE A 6 -29.45 -17.35 -5.23
C PHE A 6 -28.02 -17.82 -4.98
N LEU A 7 -27.60 -18.94 -5.60
CA LEU A 7 -26.22 -19.43 -5.50
C LEU A 7 -25.21 -18.44 -6.11
N PHE A 8 -25.49 -17.93 -7.31
CA PHE A 8 -24.62 -16.94 -7.95
C PHE A 8 -24.58 -15.63 -7.17
N GLY A 9 -25.71 -15.16 -6.65
CA GLY A 9 -25.76 -13.97 -5.79
C GLY A 9 -24.93 -14.11 -4.51
N ALA A 10 -25.01 -15.26 -3.84
CA ALA A 10 -24.23 -15.53 -2.63
C ALA A 10 -22.72 -15.56 -2.89
N VAL A 11 -22.28 -16.13 -4.02
CA VAL A 11 -20.86 -16.17 -4.41
C VAL A 11 -20.32 -14.77 -4.70
N ILE A 12 -21.10 -13.91 -5.38
CA ILE A 12 -20.72 -12.53 -5.68
C ILE A 12 -20.59 -11.72 -4.39
N VAL A 13 -21.57 -11.80 -3.49
CA VAL A 13 -21.53 -11.12 -2.18
C VAL A 13 -20.36 -11.59 -1.33
N TYR A 14 -20.07 -12.90 -1.32
CA TYR A 14 -18.91 -13.46 -0.63
C TYR A 14 -17.59 -12.92 -1.18
N PHE A 15 -17.44 -12.84 -2.51
CA PHE A 15 -16.23 -12.34 -3.15
C PHE A 15 -16.03 -10.85 -2.85
N ILE A 16 -17.10 -10.05 -2.89
CA ILE A 16 -17.09 -8.63 -2.53
C ILE A 16 -16.67 -8.44 -1.06
N TYR A 17 -17.31 -9.16 -0.13
CA TYR A 17 -16.95 -9.11 1.30
C TYR A 17 -15.50 -9.56 1.56
N LYS A 18 -15.02 -10.54 0.78
CA LYS A 18 -13.63 -11.03 0.85
C LYS A 18 -12.61 -10.03 0.30
N ASN A 19 -12.96 -9.25 -0.72
CA ASN A 19 -12.06 -8.24 -1.27
C ASN A 19 -12.05 -6.95 -0.42
N TYR A 20 -13.17 -6.56 0.18
CA TYR A 20 -13.21 -5.39 1.09
C TYR A 20 -12.34 -5.56 2.35
N LYS A 21 -12.28 -6.77 2.92
CA LYS A 21 -11.38 -7.06 4.05
C LYS A 21 -9.90 -7.14 3.66
N ASN A 22 -9.59 -7.45 2.40
CA ASN A 22 -8.22 -7.42 1.88
C ASN A 22 -7.76 -6.01 1.46
N LEU A 23 -8.67 -5.03 1.37
CA LEU A 23 -8.36 -3.62 1.07
C LEU A 23 -8.30 -2.73 2.33
N THR A 24 -8.75 -3.23 3.49
CA THR A 24 -8.95 -2.40 4.71
C THR A 24 -8.07 -2.83 5.89
N GLY A 25 -7.01 -3.60 5.67
CA GLY A 25 -6.16 -4.05 6.78
C GLY A 25 -4.75 -4.40 6.35
N ASN A 26 -3.82 -3.49 6.65
CA ASN A 26 -2.43 -3.77 7.06
C ASN A 26 -1.25 -3.36 6.17
N ASP A 27 -1.42 -2.59 5.08
CA ASP A 27 -0.23 -2.05 4.37
C ASP A 27 0.03 -0.55 4.60
N ILE A 28 -1.01 0.24 4.88
CA ILE A 28 -0.83 1.69 5.14
C ILE A 28 -0.69 1.99 6.64
N LEU A 29 -1.39 1.25 7.49
CA LEU A 29 -1.38 1.49 8.94
C LEU A 29 -0.18 0.83 9.66
N SER A 30 0.33 -0.29 9.15
CA SER A 30 1.56 -0.92 9.64
C SER A 30 2.80 -0.06 9.36
N LYS A 31 2.79 0.68 8.24
CA LYS A 31 3.80 1.68 7.84
C LYS A 31 3.77 2.97 8.67
N VAL A 32 2.68 3.24 9.39
CA VAL A 32 2.59 4.40 10.31
C VAL A 32 3.02 4.02 11.73
N VAL A 33 2.82 2.77 12.14
CA VAL A 33 3.17 2.26 13.48
C VAL A 33 4.63 1.80 13.55
N SER A 34 5.18 1.26 12.47
CA SER A 34 6.63 1.10 12.31
C SER A 34 7.16 2.42 11.77
N GLY A 35 7.99 3.14 12.52
CA GLY A 35 8.52 4.45 12.10
C GLY A 35 8.98 4.46 10.64
N LYS A 36 8.68 5.55 9.92
CA LYS A 36 9.04 5.72 8.50
C LYS A 36 10.45 5.23 8.26
N THR A 37 10.61 4.34 7.28
CA THR A 37 11.94 3.87 6.90
C THR A 37 12.78 5.05 6.39
N HIS A 38 14.10 4.94 6.49
CA HIS A 38 15.02 5.97 5.99
C HIS A 38 14.73 6.34 4.51
N GLU A 39 14.33 5.36 3.70
CA GLU A 39 13.92 5.56 2.30
C GLU A 39 12.64 6.40 2.15
N GLU A 40 11.65 6.18 3.01
CA GLU A 40 10.40 6.94 2.98
C GLU A 40 10.60 8.40 3.34
N ILE A 41 11.51 8.66 4.29
CA ILE A 41 11.91 10.02 4.67
C ILE A 41 12.59 10.72 3.48
N LEU A 42 13.51 10.04 2.78
CA LEU A 42 14.16 10.58 1.59
C LEU A 42 13.15 10.88 0.48
N LYS A 43 12.22 9.96 0.23
CA LYS A 43 11.18 10.11 -0.79
C LYS A 43 10.28 11.32 -0.50
N GLU A 44 9.94 11.55 0.77
CA GLU A 44 9.15 12.70 1.18
C GLU A 44 9.89 14.03 0.96
N ARG A 45 11.18 14.11 1.32
CA ARG A 45 11.99 15.31 1.10
C ARG A 45 12.16 15.64 -0.38
N TYR A 46 12.36 14.62 -1.22
CA TYR A 46 12.40 14.80 -2.67
C TYR A 46 11.05 15.30 -3.22
N ALA A 47 9.94 14.72 -2.79
CA ALA A 47 8.61 15.14 -3.21
C ALA A 47 8.27 16.58 -2.78
N ARG A 48 8.80 17.04 -1.64
CA ARG A 48 8.70 18.43 -1.18
C ARG A 48 9.65 19.38 -1.90
N GLY A 49 10.61 18.87 -2.68
CA GLY A 49 11.65 19.65 -3.33
C GLY A 49 12.74 20.17 -2.38
N GLU A 50 12.87 19.57 -1.19
CA GLU A 50 13.93 19.92 -0.22
C GLU A 50 15.30 19.39 -0.65
N ILE A 51 15.34 18.36 -1.50
CA ILE A 51 16.55 17.75 -2.06
C ILE A 51 16.43 17.60 -3.57
N SER A 52 17.57 17.68 -4.27
CA SER A 52 17.62 17.45 -5.71
C SER A 52 17.52 15.96 -6.04
N LYS A 53 17.25 15.64 -7.31
CA LYS A 53 17.22 14.26 -7.80
C LYS A 53 18.56 13.55 -7.58
N GLU A 54 19.68 14.22 -7.86
CA GLU A 54 21.03 13.65 -7.66
C GLU A 54 21.27 13.28 -6.20
N THR A 55 20.97 14.20 -5.27
CA THR A 55 21.12 13.97 -3.84
C THR A 55 20.22 12.84 -3.34
N TYR A 56 19.00 12.72 -3.88
CA TYR A 56 18.10 11.62 -3.56
C TYR A 56 18.67 10.27 -4.01
N GLU A 57 19.20 10.18 -5.23
CA GLU A 57 19.77 8.95 -5.79
C GLU A 57 21.04 8.51 -5.07
N GLU A 58 21.93 9.45 -4.72
CA GLU A 58 23.13 9.16 -3.92
C GLU A 58 22.78 8.60 -2.54
N MET A 59 21.88 9.27 -1.80
CA MET A 59 21.46 8.85 -0.47
C MET A 59 20.71 7.51 -0.50
N LEU A 60 19.91 7.26 -1.54
CA LEU A 60 19.21 5.99 -1.71
C LEU A 60 20.19 4.84 -1.98
N ASN A 61 21.23 5.09 -2.77
CA ASN A 61 22.28 4.11 -3.04
C ASN A 61 23.12 3.79 -1.78
N ASP A 62 23.40 4.80 -0.96
CA ASP A 62 24.11 4.61 0.32
C ASP A 62 23.31 3.77 1.32
N LEU A 63 21.98 3.90 1.35
CA LEU A 63 21.10 3.10 2.22
C LEU A 63 20.99 1.62 1.80
N CYS A 64 21.29 1.30 0.54
CA CYS A 64 21.21 -0.05 -0.01
C CYS A 64 22.53 -0.86 0.16
N LYS A 65 23.57 -0.24 0.72
CA LYS A 65 24.93 -0.78 0.86
C LYS A 65 25.17 -1.37 2.25
#